data_AF-A0A8R2JLG4-F1
#
_entry.id   AF-A0A8R2JLG4-F1
#
_cell.length_a   1.000
_cell.length_b   1.000
_cell.length_c   1.000
_cell.angle_alpha   90.00
_cell.angle_beta   90.00
_cell.angle_gamma   90.00
#
_symmetry.space_group_name_H-M   'P 1'
#
loop_
_entity.id
_entity.type
_entity.pdbx_description
1 polymer ?
#
loop_
_entity_poly.entity_id
_entity_poly.type
_entity_poly.pdbx_seq_one_letter_code
_entity_poly.pdbx_strand_id
1 'polypeptide(L)'
;MSTVEKVLSSELNLVQFDNPKMIATKSMPTLSTQTKQEKYCMESNVSAMESGDYVDEAKQHNCTYVLNSILPRKEWEMDGKIFSQQISIQPATKRDVKNLVEKFDTYLKEYNTKVVGICPIKQEIYSQCFNEVIRQVTLNCTERGYMLIRIRDELQMTIDGYKEVYESALAHGIRKSLQASIISPQLKQILYQVD
;
A
#
# COMPACT_ATOMS: atom_id res chain seq x y z
N MET A 1 3.70 8.76 -27.77
CA MET A 1 4.79 8.88 -26.78
C MET A 1 4.39 8.08 -25.56
N SER A 2 4.89 6.85 -25.49
CA SER A 2 4.57 5.88 -24.43
C SER A 2 5.33 6.30 -23.17
N THR A 3 4.62 6.90 -22.20
CA THR A 3 5.16 7.09 -20.85
C THR A 3 5.18 5.73 -20.19
N VAL A 4 6.33 5.07 -20.28
CA VAL A 4 6.70 3.94 -19.44
C VAL A 4 6.36 4.34 -18.01
N GLU A 5 5.35 3.67 -17.44
CA GLU A 5 5.22 3.57 -15.99
C GLU A 5 6.57 3.08 -15.50
N LYS A 6 7.38 3.99 -14.96
CA LYS A 6 8.53 3.60 -14.17
C LYS A 6 7.94 2.75 -13.05
N VAL A 7 8.03 1.44 -13.23
CA VAL A 7 7.91 0.45 -12.15
C VAL A 7 8.64 1.05 -10.97
N LEU A 8 7.91 1.30 -9.90
CA LEU A 8 8.46 1.93 -8.72
C LEU A 8 9.67 1.10 -8.29
N SER A 9 10.88 1.65 -8.45
CA SER A 9 12.11 0.92 -8.10
C SER A 9 11.99 0.46 -6.65
N SER A 10 12.44 -0.77 -6.37
CA SER A 10 12.70 -1.30 -5.02
C SER A 10 13.64 -0.42 -4.17
N GLU A 11 14.13 0.69 -4.74
CA GLU A 11 15.05 1.69 -4.20
C GLU A 11 14.35 2.76 -3.34
N LEU A 12 13.03 2.97 -3.49
CA LEU A 12 12.30 3.93 -2.66
C LEU A 12 12.12 3.38 -1.24
N ASN A 13 12.85 3.96 -0.29
CA ASN A 13 12.78 3.58 1.10
C ASN A 13 12.97 4.78 2.03
N LEU A 14 11.87 5.26 2.60
CA LEU A 14 11.89 6.28 3.66
C LEU A 14 11.79 5.70 5.08
N VAL A 15 11.24 4.49 5.23
CA VAL A 15 11.06 3.84 6.53
C VAL A 15 12.35 3.18 6.99
N GLN A 16 12.73 3.39 8.25
CA GLN A 16 13.92 2.80 8.83
C GLN A 16 13.71 1.32 9.18
N PHE A 17 14.54 0.47 8.60
CA PHE A 17 14.60 -0.97 8.88
C PHE A 17 15.89 -1.34 9.63
N ASP A 18 15.84 -2.40 10.43
CA ASP A 18 17.03 -2.99 11.03
C ASP A 18 17.90 -3.71 9.98
N ASN A 19 19.11 -4.11 10.36
CA ASN A 19 19.95 -4.92 9.49
C ASN A 19 19.30 -6.29 9.21
N PRO A 20 19.38 -6.81 7.98
CA PRO A 20 18.82 -8.10 7.63
C PRO A 20 19.42 -9.23 8.47
N LYS A 21 18.56 -10.12 8.97
CA LYS A 21 18.94 -11.30 9.74
C LYS A 21 18.69 -12.54 8.89
N MET A 22 19.66 -13.45 8.86
CA MET A 22 19.53 -14.75 8.20
C MET A 22 18.70 -15.68 9.09
N ILE A 23 17.60 -16.22 8.55
CA ILE A 23 16.68 -17.10 9.30
C ILE A 23 16.95 -18.58 8.98
N ALA A 24 17.32 -18.92 7.74
CA ALA A 24 17.55 -20.32 7.35
C ALA A 24 18.51 -20.45 6.16
N THR A 25 19.27 -21.56 6.13
CA THR A 25 20.00 -22.08 4.97
C THR A 25 19.27 -23.31 4.45
N LYS A 26 18.86 -23.31 3.18
CA LYS A 26 18.36 -24.54 2.55
C LYS A 26 19.55 -25.49 2.33
N SER A 27 19.71 -26.51 3.16
CA SER A 27 20.52 -27.68 2.79
C SER A 27 19.73 -28.49 1.76
N MET A 28 20.32 -28.74 0.58
CA MET A 28 19.72 -29.51 -0.50
C MET A 28 19.15 -30.85 -0.02
N PRO A 29 17.89 -31.19 -0.35
CA PRO A 29 17.46 -32.58 -0.47
C PRO A 29 17.23 -32.91 -1.96
N THR A 30 17.66 -34.11 -2.31
CA THR A 30 17.52 -34.81 -3.58
C THR A 30 16.07 -34.83 -4.10
N LEU A 31 15.93 -34.78 -5.43
CA LEU A 31 14.71 -34.87 -6.24
C LEU A 31 13.49 -35.56 -5.57
N SER A 32 12.38 -34.82 -5.49
CA SER A 32 11.07 -35.41 -5.78
C SER A 32 10.15 -34.37 -6.43
N THR A 33 9.65 -34.78 -7.60
CA THR A 33 8.68 -34.11 -8.44
C THR A 33 7.30 -34.13 -7.77
N GLN A 34 6.63 -32.97 -7.64
CA GLN A 34 5.20 -32.75 -7.96
C GLN A 34 4.66 -31.41 -7.40
N THR A 35 4.37 -30.50 -8.33
CA THR A 35 3.20 -29.61 -8.44
C THR A 35 2.33 -29.38 -7.19
N LYS A 36 2.36 -28.17 -6.60
CA LYS A 36 1.15 -27.51 -6.07
C LYS A 36 1.34 -26.05 -5.61
N GLN A 37 0.60 -25.18 -6.29
CA GLN A 37 -0.16 -24.02 -5.80
C GLN A 37 0.57 -22.94 -4.98
N GLU A 38 0.75 -21.79 -5.63
CA GLU A 38 0.88 -20.47 -5.01
C GLU A 38 -0.22 -20.28 -3.96
N LYS A 39 0.17 -20.33 -2.68
CA LYS A 39 -0.72 -20.08 -1.56
C LYS A 39 -0.60 -18.60 -1.19
N TYR A 40 -1.39 -17.77 -1.85
CA TYR A 40 -1.72 -16.44 -1.35
C TYR A 40 -2.44 -16.61 0.00
N CYS A 41 -1.79 -16.27 1.11
CA CYS A 41 -2.49 -16.07 2.38
C CYS A 41 -3.09 -14.66 2.37
N MET A 42 -4.32 -14.55 1.86
CA MET A 42 -5.20 -13.46 2.25
C MET A 42 -5.66 -13.76 3.68
N GLU A 43 -5.04 -13.13 4.68
CA GLU A 43 -5.68 -13.04 5.99
C GLU A 43 -6.80 -12.01 5.89
N SER A 44 -7.99 -12.50 5.56
CA SER A 44 -9.24 -11.77 5.67
C SER A 44 -9.56 -11.57 7.16
N ASN A 45 -9.18 -10.43 7.72
CA ASN A 45 -9.71 -9.98 9.02
C ASN A 45 -11.10 -9.38 8.81
N VAL A 46 -12.09 -10.23 8.53
CA VAL A 46 -13.50 -9.86 8.68
C VAL A 46 -13.86 -10.15 10.14
N SER A 47 -13.80 -9.12 10.98
CA SER A 47 -14.38 -9.21 12.33
C SER A 47 -15.90 -9.17 12.19
N ALA A 48 -16.58 -10.22 12.64
CA ALA A 48 -18.02 -10.23 12.79
C ALA A 48 -18.47 -9.07 13.70
N MET A 49 -19.57 -8.40 13.34
CA MET A 49 -20.28 -7.50 14.24
C MET A 49 -20.97 -8.36 15.31
N GLU A 50 -20.33 -8.53 16.46
CA GLU A 50 -21.00 -8.95 17.68
C GLU A 50 -21.35 -7.73 18.52
N SER A 51 -22.65 -7.51 18.68
CA SER A 51 -23.23 -6.61 19.66
C SER A 51 -23.02 -7.19 21.06
N GLY A 52 -22.20 -6.55 21.89
CA GLY A 52 -22.02 -6.93 23.29
C GLY A 52 -21.10 -5.97 24.05
N ASP A 53 -21.65 -5.31 25.07
CA ASP A 53 -21.05 -4.54 26.16
C ASP A 53 -19.61 -4.01 26.02
N TYR A 54 -19.52 -2.67 25.96
CA TYR A 54 -18.29 -1.88 25.92
C TYR A 54 -17.59 -1.92 27.29
N VAL A 55 -16.88 -3.01 27.57
CA VAL A 55 -15.78 -2.99 28.54
C VAL A 55 -14.53 -2.60 27.75
N ASP A 56 -14.19 -1.32 27.78
CA ASP A 56 -12.94 -0.76 27.25
C ASP A 56 -11.78 -1.30 28.10
N GLU A 57 -11.44 -2.58 27.91
CA GLU A 57 -10.13 -3.08 28.26
C GLU A 57 -9.16 -2.41 27.29
N ALA A 58 -8.54 -1.34 27.76
CA ALA A 58 -7.35 -0.76 27.17
C ALA A 58 -6.27 -1.86 27.09
N LYS A 59 -6.36 -2.71 26.07
CA LYS A 59 -5.33 -3.68 25.71
C LYS A 59 -4.09 -2.83 25.49
N GLN A 60 -3.17 -2.89 26.46
CA GLN A 60 -1.89 -2.22 26.37
C GLN A 60 -1.23 -2.69 25.07
N HIS A 61 -1.21 -1.81 24.07
CA HIS A 61 -0.67 -2.16 22.77
C HIS A 61 0.84 -2.35 22.94
N ASN A 62 1.35 -3.53 22.60
CA ASN A 62 2.78 -3.78 22.63
C ASN A 62 3.45 -2.99 21.49
N CYS A 63 4.54 -2.28 21.77
CA CYS A 63 5.25 -1.46 20.77
C CYS A 63 5.62 -2.27 19.52
N THR A 64 6.19 -3.47 19.70
CA THR A 64 6.56 -4.36 18.60
C THR A 64 5.35 -4.77 17.75
N TYR A 65 4.20 -5.00 18.37
CA TYR A 65 2.97 -5.34 17.66
C TYR A 65 2.49 -4.18 16.77
N VAL A 66 2.50 -2.96 17.33
CA VAL A 66 2.12 -1.76 16.57
C VAL A 66 3.09 -1.50 15.44
N LEU A 67 4.39 -1.62 15.67
CA LEU A 67 5.41 -1.49 14.63
C LEU A 67 5.20 -2.48 13.48
N ASN A 68 4.94 -3.77 13.79
CA ASN A 68 4.66 -4.77 12.77
C ASN A 68 3.34 -4.52 12.01
N SER A 69 2.46 -3.66 12.53
CA SER A 69 1.22 -3.25 11.85
C SER A 69 1.45 -2.10 10.85
N ILE A 70 2.60 -1.42 10.91
CA ILE A 70 2.92 -0.31 10.00
C ILE A 70 3.21 -0.85 8.60
N LEU A 71 4.12 -1.82 8.51
CA LEU A 71 4.52 -2.50 7.28
C LEU A 71 4.83 -3.97 7.56
N PRO A 72 4.56 -4.88 6.60
CA PRO A 72 4.97 -6.26 6.73
C PRO A 72 6.50 -6.35 6.80
N ARG A 73 6.96 -7.38 7.51
CA ARG A 73 8.36 -7.80 7.50
C ARG A 73 8.77 -8.14 6.08
N LYS A 74 9.95 -7.65 5.66
CA LYS A 74 10.52 -7.99 4.36
C LYS A 74 11.25 -9.32 4.48
N GLU A 75 11.00 -10.23 3.56
CA GLU A 75 11.68 -11.52 3.48
C GLU A 75 12.13 -11.75 2.04
N TRP A 76 13.37 -12.20 1.87
CA TRP A 76 13.92 -12.49 0.55
C TRP A 76 14.97 -13.59 0.62
N GLU A 77 15.21 -14.26 -0.51
CA GLU A 77 16.20 -15.31 -0.65
C GLU A 77 17.41 -14.79 -1.44
N MET A 78 18.62 -15.01 -0.90
CA MET A 78 19.88 -14.74 -1.57
C MET A 78 20.81 -15.93 -1.35
N ASP A 79 21.34 -16.51 -2.43
CA ASP A 79 22.32 -17.60 -2.39
C ASP A 79 21.89 -18.80 -1.51
N GLY A 80 20.61 -19.19 -1.59
CA GLY A 80 20.03 -20.29 -0.80
C GLY A 80 19.84 -19.98 0.69
N LYS A 81 20.04 -18.72 1.09
CA LYS A 81 19.81 -18.20 2.44
C LYS A 81 18.58 -17.32 2.45
N ILE A 82 17.71 -17.52 3.44
CA ILE A 82 16.52 -16.69 3.66
C ILE A 82 16.89 -15.59 4.63
N PHE A 83 16.73 -14.34 4.19
CA PHE A 83 16.91 -13.14 4.98
C PHE A 83 15.57 -12.54 5.35
N SER A 84 15.53 -11.91 6.51
CA SER A 84 14.37 -11.17 6.98
C SER A 84 14.78 -9.85 7.61
N GLN A 85 13.96 -8.85 7.38
CA GLN A 85 14.19 -7.50 7.84
C GLN A 85 12.91 -6.93 8.45
N GLN A 86 13.05 -6.43 9.68
CA GLN A 86 11.97 -5.81 10.44
C GLN A 86 12.16 -4.30 10.52
N ILE A 87 11.06 -3.62 10.83
CA ILE A 87 11.08 -2.19 11.14
C ILE A 87 11.96 -1.95 12.36
N SER A 88 12.79 -0.91 12.30
CA SER A 88 13.72 -0.62 13.36
C SER A 88 13.02 -0.14 14.63
N ILE A 89 13.42 -0.72 15.76
CA ILE A 89 12.98 -0.31 17.10
C ILE A 89 13.80 0.85 17.68
N GLN A 90 14.78 1.38 16.92
CA GLN A 90 15.64 2.45 17.39
C GLN A 90 14.90 3.79 17.37
N PRO A 91 14.82 4.52 18.51
CA PRO A 91 14.22 5.85 18.56
C PRO A 91 14.93 6.83 17.62
N ALA A 92 14.17 7.68 16.93
CA ALA A 92 14.74 8.65 16.01
C ALA A 92 15.41 9.82 16.74
N THR A 93 16.57 10.24 16.23
CA THR A 93 17.27 11.45 16.67
C THR A 93 16.84 12.67 15.84
N LYS A 94 17.17 13.87 16.29
CA LYS A 94 16.96 15.12 15.51
C LYS A 94 17.63 15.06 14.13
N ARG A 95 18.77 14.36 14.02
CA ARG A 95 19.47 14.17 12.74
C ARG A 95 18.68 13.27 11.81
N ASP A 96 18.09 12.20 12.33
CA ASP A 96 17.30 11.25 11.53
C ASP A 96 16.06 11.92 10.94
N VAL A 97 15.38 12.77 11.73
CA VAL A 97 14.24 13.57 11.24
C VAL A 97 14.67 14.52 10.12
N LYS A 98 15.82 15.19 10.26
CA LYS A 98 16.36 16.06 9.21
C LYS A 98 16.69 15.28 7.93
N ASN A 99 17.35 14.13 8.08
CA ASN A 99 17.69 13.25 6.96
C ASN A 99 16.42 12.73 6.25
N LEU A 100 15.36 12.42 7.00
CA LEU A 100 14.08 12.01 6.44
C LEU A 100 13.48 13.10 5.54
N VAL A 101 13.45 14.35 6.02
CA VAL A 101 12.95 15.50 5.25
C VAL A 101 13.78 15.71 3.98
N GLU A 102 15.12 15.68 4.10
CA GLU A 102 16.02 15.85 2.95
C GLU A 102 15.84 14.73 1.91
N LYS A 103 15.71 13.47 2.34
CA LYS A 103 15.43 12.33 1.44
C LYS A 103 14.07 12.46 0.77
N PHE A 104 13.05 12.85 1.52
CA PHE A 104 11.71 13.06 1.00
C PHE A 104 11.70 14.12 -0.10
N ASP A 105 12.31 15.28 0.13
CA ASP A 105 12.42 16.35 -0.85
C ASP A 105 13.25 15.92 -2.07
N THR A 106 14.30 15.12 -1.85
CA THR A 106 15.12 14.56 -2.93
C THR A 106 14.28 13.64 -3.82
N TYR A 107 13.51 12.71 -3.24
CA TYR A 107 12.64 11.83 -4.00
C TYR A 107 11.56 12.58 -4.78
N LEU A 108 10.93 13.61 -4.19
CA LEU A 108 9.93 14.40 -4.91
C LEU A 108 10.51 15.06 -6.18
N LYS A 109 11.76 15.51 -6.11
CA LYS A 109 12.48 16.13 -7.24
C LYS A 109 12.97 15.09 -8.25
N GLU A 110 13.61 14.03 -7.78
CA GLU A 110 14.21 12.97 -8.63
C GLU A 110 13.17 12.25 -9.47
N TYR A 111 12.01 11.95 -8.88
CA TYR A 111 10.91 11.30 -9.58
C TYR A 111 9.99 12.30 -10.31
N ASN A 112 10.37 13.58 -10.38
CA ASN A 112 9.64 14.65 -11.07
C ASN A 112 8.13 14.62 -10.78
N THR A 113 7.79 14.59 -9.49
CA THR A 113 6.39 14.47 -9.07
C THR A 113 5.55 15.66 -9.51
N LYS A 114 4.30 15.41 -9.90
CA LYS A 114 3.40 16.51 -10.32
C LYS A 114 3.07 17.39 -9.11
N VAL A 115 3.16 18.71 -9.32
CA VAL A 115 2.80 19.70 -8.29
C VAL A 115 1.29 19.70 -8.05
N VAL A 116 0.50 19.55 -9.12
CA VAL A 116 -0.97 19.60 -9.10
C VAL A 116 -1.56 18.32 -9.72
N GLY A 117 -2.73 17.92 -9.24
CA GLY A 117 -3.46 16.74 -9.71
C GLY A 117 -2.97 15.44 -9.08
N ILE A 118 -3.57 14.33 -9.50
CA ILE A 118 -3.28 12.99 -8.99
C ILE A 118 -1.93 12.52 -9.52
N CYS A 119 -1.05 12.08 -8.61
CA CYS A 119 0.29 11.57 -8.91
C CYS A 119 0.58 10.33 -8.06
N PRO A 120 0.56 9.11 -8.63
CA PRO A 120 0.76 7.87 -7.88
C PRO A 120 2.12 7.80 -7.17
N ILE A 121 3.19 8.25 -7.84
CA ILE A 121 4.54 8.26 -7.26
C ILE A 121 4.60 9.20 -6.05
N LYS A 122 3.97 10.37 -6.15
CA LYS A 122 3.86 11.30 -5.02
C LYS A 122 3.10 10.65 -3.87
N GLN A 123 1.95 10.05 -4.14
CA GLN A 123 1.15 9.35 -3.12
C GLN A 123 2.00 8.30 -2.38
N GLU A 124 2.81 7.53 -3.10
CA GLU A 124 3.67 6.51 -2.50
C GLU A 124 4.80 7.11 -1.64
N ILE A 125 5.48 8.17 -2.11
CA ILE A 125 6.51 8.86 -1.31
C ILE A 125 5.91 9.41 0.00
N TYR A 126 4.71 10.00 -0.06
CA TYR A 126 3.99 10.47 1.13
C TYR A 126 3.55 9.32 2.04
N SER A 127 3.07 8.21 1.48
CA SER A 127 2.71 7.00 2.23
C SER A 127 3.90 6.45 3.02
N GLN A 128 5.07 6.31 2.39
CA GLN A 128 6.28 5.86 3.07
C GLN A 128 6.76 6.84 4.14
N CYS A 129 6.72 8.15 3.85
CA CYS A 129 7.07 9.18 4.83
C CYS A 129 6.15 9.10 6.05
N PHE A 130 4.84 8.93 5.83
CA PHE A 130 3.88 8.82 6.91
C PHE A 130 4.10 7.55 7.74
N ASN A 131 4.42 6.42 7.11
CA ASN A 131 4.80 5.20 7.82
C ASN A 131 6.04 5.39 8.71
N GLU A 132 7.04 6.15 8.26
CA GLU A 132 8.20 6.49 9.09
C GLU A 132 7.83 7.42 10.26
N VAL A 133 6.95 8.39 10.03
CA VAL A 133 6.42 9.24 11.11
C VAL A 133 5.67 8.40 12.15
N ILE A 134 4.82 7.45 11.71
CA ILE A 134 4.11 6.54 12.60
C ILE A 134 5.11 5.69 13.39
N ARG A 135 6.19 5.18 12.77
CA ARG A 135 7.25 4.44 13.46
C ARG A 135 7.87 5.28 14.59
N GLN A 136 8.27 6.52 14.29
CA GLN A 136 8.88 7.44 15.26
C GLN A 136 7.93 7.78 16.41
N VAL A 137 6.65 8.03 16.11
CA VAL A 137 5.63 8.32 17.13
C VAL A 137 5.36 7.09 18.00
N THR A 138 5.27 5.90 17.40
CA THR A 138 5.08 4.63 18.11
C THR A 138 6.20 4.38 19.12
N LEU A 139 7.45 4.63 18.72
CA LEU A 139 8.60 4.48 19.62
C LEU A 139 8.61 5.48 20.77
N ASN A 140 8.01 6.66 20.59
CA ASN A 140 7.83 7.63 21.67
C ASN A 140 6.64 7.28 22.57
N CYS A 141 5.54 6.78 22.00
CA CYS A 141 4.33 6.38 22.70
C CYS A 141 3.50 5.50 21.77
N THR A 142 3.37 4.23 22.18
CA THR A 142 2.78 3.18 21.37
C THR A 142 1.32 3.46 21.03
N GLU A 143 0.55 4.00 21.97
CA GLU A 143 -0.88 4.27 21.85
C GLU A 143 -1.15 5.35 20.79
N ARG A 144 -0.30 6.40 20.77
CA ARG A 144 -0.36 7.43 19.72
C ARG A 144 -0.02 6.84 18.35
N GLY A 145 0.99 5.99 18.29
CA GLY A 145 1.36 5.27 17.07
C GLY A 145 0.21 4.41 16.54
N TYR A 146 -0.41 3.63 17.43
CA TYR A 146 -1.57 2.81 17.10
C TYR A 146 -2.74 3.63 16.57
N MET A 147 -3.04 4.77 17.21
CA MET A 147 -4.11 5.63 16.74
C MET A 147 -3.82 6.22 15.35
N LEU A 148 -2.57 6.62 15.08
CA LEU A 148 -2.19 7.09 13.74
C LEU A 148 -2.36 6.01 12.66
N ILE A 149 -2.10 4.73 12.98
CA ILE A 149 -2.37 3.62 12.07
C ILE A 149 -3.86 3.54 11.76
N ARG A 150 -4.73 3.66 12.77
CA ARG A 150 -6.19 3.62 12.54
C ARG A 150 -6.65 4.77 11.64
N ILE A 151 -6.13 5.98 11.86
CA ILE A 151 -6.42 7.14 11.00
C ILE A 151 -5.93 6.89 9.57
N ARG A 152 -4.70 6.35 9.41
CA ARG A 152 -4.12 6.02 8.10
C ARG A 152 -5.03 5.07 7.33
N ASP A 153 -5.44 3.98 7.98
CA ASP A 153 -6.22 2.92 7.35
C ASP A 153 -7.62 3.43 6.96
N GLU A 154 -8.27 4.24 7.82
CA GLU A 154 -9.56 4.88 7.51
C GLU A 154 -9.47 5.85 6.32
N LEU A 155 -8.41 6.68 6.27
CA LEU A 155 -8.18 7.58 5.15
C LEU A 155 -7.94 6.82 3.86
N GLN A 156 -7.20 5.71 3.92
CA GLN A 156 -6.93 4.86 2.76
C GLN A 156 -8.23 4.21 2.26
N MET A 157 -9.05 3.66 3.18
CA MET A 157 -10.38 3.13 2.85
C MET A 157 -11.27 4.19 2.19
N THR A 158 -11.27 5.42 2.72
CA THR A 158 -12.04 6.54 2.15
C THR A 158 -11.58 6.88 0.73
N ILE A 159 -10.26 6.97 0.50
CA ILE A 159 -9.69 7.24 -0.82
C ILE A 159 -10.05 6.12 -1.81
N ASP A 160 -9.98 4.87 -1.37
CA ASP A 160 -10.28 3.73 -2.24
C ASP A 160 -11.77 3.65 -2.58
N GLY A 161 -12.66 4.00 -1.64
CA GLY A 161 -14.08 4.18 -1.92
C GLY A 161 -14.35 5.28 -2.97
N TYR A 162 -13.65 6.41 -2.90
CA TYR A 162 -13.75 7.44 -3.93
C TYR A 162 -13.26 6.97 -5.31
N LYS A 163 -12.18 6.18 -5.37
CA LYS A 163 -11.71 5.59 -6.63
C LYS A 163 -12.76 4.66 -7.23
N GLU A 164 -13.36 3.78 -6.42
CA GLU A 164 -14.37 2.82 -6.89
C GLU A 164 -15.62 3.53 -7.46
N VAL A 165 -16.10 4.57 -6.78
CA VAL A 165 -17.23 5.37 -7.26
C VAL A 165 -16.87 6.09 -8.57
N TYR A 166 -15.65 6.64 -8.66
CA TYR A 166 -15.17 7.31 -9.87
C TYR A 166 -15.07 6.34 -11.06
N GLU A 167 -14.48 5.15 -10.85
CA GLU A 167 -14.36 4.12 -11.87
C GLU A 167 -15.74 3.64 -12.34
N SER A 168 -16.69 3.47 -11.41
CA SER A 168 -18.08 3.11 -11.71
C SER A 168 -18.78 4.19 -12.55
N ALA A 169 -18.61 5.46 -12.19
CA ALA A 169 -19.18 6.59 -12.92
C ALA A 169 -18.58 6.71 -14.33
N LEU A 170 -17.26 6.55 -14.46
CA LEU A 170 -16.56 6.56 -15.75
C LEU A 170 -17.04 5.42 -16.66
N ALA A 171 -17.12 4.19 -16.12
CA ALA A 171 -17.62 3.03 -16.85
C ALA A 171 -19.09 3.21 -17.29
N HIS A 172 -19.93 3.84 -16.46
CA HIS A 172 -21.29 4.21 -16.86
C HIS A 172 -21.28 5.22 -18.03
N GLY A 173 -20.46 6.27 -17.94
CA GLY A 173 -20.32 7.27 -18.99
C GLY A 173 -19.91 6.67 -20.34
N ILE A 174 -18.88 5.80 -20.34
CA ILE A 174 -18.39 5.11 -21.53
C ILE A 174 -19.49 4.23 -22.15
N ARG A 175 -20.23 3.47 -21.34
CA ARG A 175 -21.35 2.64 -21.84
C ARG A 175 -22.43 3.50 -22.48
N LYS A 176 -22.79 4.64 -21.88
CA LYS A 176 -23.79 5.54 -22.43
C LYS A 176 -23.35 6.21 -23.72
N SER A 177 -22.09 6.63 -23.84
CA SER A 177 -21.56 7.19 -25.09
C SER A 177 -21.55 6.17 -26.22
N LEU A 178 -21.18 4.92 -25.93
CA LEU A 178 -21.21 3.83 -26.91
C LEU A 178 -22.65 3.46 -27.31
N GLN A 179 -23.58 3.43 -26.36
CA GLN A 179 -24.99 3.17 -26.65
C GLN A 179 -25.56 4.25 -27.59
N ALA A 180 -25.25 5.53 -27.34
CA ALA A 180 -25.70 6.63 -28.19
C ALA A 180 -25.07 6.58 -29.59
N SER A 181 -23.79 6.21 -29.71
CA SER A 181 -23.11 6.10 -31.01
C SER A 181 -23.63 4.94 -31.86
N ILE A 182 -24.16 3.89 -31.24
CA ILE A 182 -24.74 2.73 -31.94
C ILE A 182 -26.22 2.96 -32.29
N ILE A 183 -27.03 3.45 -31.34
CA ILE A 183 -28.47 3.61 -31.53
C ILE A 183 -28.79 4.73 -32.53
N SER A 184 -28.06 5.85 -32.50
CA SER A 184 -28.36 6.99 -33.38
C SER A 184 -28.22 6.72 -34.89
N PRO A 185 -27.18 6.01 -35.40
CA PRO A 185 -27.14 5.59 -36.80
C PRO A 185 -28.12 4.46 -37.11
N GLN A 186 -28.37 3.52 -36.20
CA GLN A 186 -29.35 2.46 -36.41
C GLN A 186 -30.77 3.00 -36.61
N LEU A 187 -31.18 3.98 -35.80
CA LEU A 187 -32.47 4.65 -35.96
C LEU A 187 -32.57 5.41 -37.29
N LYS A 188 -31.49 6.08 -37.72
CA LYS A 188 -31.45 6.73 -39.04
C LYS A 188 -31.58 5.72 -40.17
N GLN A 189 -30.87 4.59 -40.10
CA GLN A 189 -30.94 3.52 -41.09
C GLN A 189 -32.37 2.97 -41.23
N ILE A 190 -33.05 2.74 -40.11
CA ILE A 190 -34.44 2.25 -40.09
C ILE A 190 -35.37 3.30 -40.71
N LEU A 191 -35.21 4.59 -40.39
CA LEU A 191 -36.01 5.66 -41.00
C LEU A 191 -35.84 5.71 -42.52
N TYR A 192 -34.61 5.58 -43.04
CA TYR A 192 -34.35 5.53 -44.49
C TYR A 192 -34.88 4.27 -45.19
N GLN A 193 -35.32 3.24 -44.46
CA GLN A 193 -35.92 2.03 -45.05
C GLN A 193 -37.45 2.05 -45.05
N VAL A 194 -38.07 3.06 -44.46
CA VAL A 194 -39.54 3.19 -44.35
C VAL A 194 -40.12 4.20 -45.35
N ASP A 195 -39.27 5.02 -45.97
CA ASP A 195 -39.59 5.87 -47.13
C ASP A 195 -39.23 5.18 -48.46
#